data_AF-A0A7C4GS28-F1
#
_entry.id   AF-A0A7C4GS28-F1
#
_cell.length_a   1.000
_cell.length_b   1.000
_cell.length_c   1.000
_cell.angle_alpha   90.00
_cell.angle_beta   90.00
_cell.angle_gamma   90.00
#
_symmetry.space_group_name_H-M   'P 1'
#
loop_
_entity.id
_entity.type
_entity.pdbx_description
1 polymer ?
#
loop_
_entity_poly.entity_id
_entity_poly.type
_entity_poly.pdbx_seq_one_letter_code
_entity_poly.pdbx_strand_id
1 'polypeptide(L)'
;MSIDRFLEIIRKLSIEDRGSLVEELLDILLSSVNLEMVPDDVGWKINKAYREGGFSRDELIGELVYAVSIAEPAKFKKILDELGAENPR
;
A
#
# COMPACT_ATOMS: atom_id res chain seq x y z
N MET A 1 -1.27 14.07 2.51
CA MET A 1 -0.04 13.63 1.81
C MET A 1 -0.44 13.19 0.40
N SER A 2 0.30 13.50 -0.66
CA SER A 2 -0.02 12.98 -2.02
C SER A 2 0.51 11.55 -2.17
N ILE A 3 -0.07 10.77 -3.09
CA ILE A 3 0.41 9.42 -3.44
C ILE A 3 1.89 9.47 -3.85
N ASP A 4 2.31 10.49 -4.60
CA ASP A 4 3.71 10.66 -5.00
C ASP A 4 4.66 10.75 -3.80
N ARG A 5 4.27 11.53 -2.79
CA ARG A 5 5.08 11.68 -1.57
C ARG A 5 5.09 10.40 -0.74
N PHE A 6 4.03 9.61 -0.79
CA PHE A 6 4.00 8.29 -0.18
C PHE A 6 4.97 7.33 -0.86
N LEU A 7 4.96 7.28 -2.20
CA LEU A 7 5.89 6.47 -2.98
C LEU A 7 7.35 6.89 -2.77
N GLU A 8 7.63 8.19 -2.61
CA GLU A 8 8.96 8.67 -2.23
C GLU A 8 9.41 8.17 -0.85
N ILE A 9 8.50 8.09 0.12
CA ILE A 9 8.80 7.55 1.46
C ILE A 9 9.10 6.05 1.33
N ILE A 10 8.24 5.28 0.64
CA ILE A 10 8.45 3.84 0.44
C ILE A 10 9.81 3.55 -0.20
N ARG A 11 10.21 4.34 -1.21
CA ARG A 11 11.50 4.17 -1.90
C ARG A 11 12.71 4.36 -1.00
N LYS A 12 12.56 5.08 0.12
CA LYS A 12 13.62 5.33 1.10
C LYS A 12 13.64 4.32 2.23
N LEU A 13 12.61 3.49 2.36
CA LEU A 13 12.56 2.42 3.35
C LEU A 13 13.62 1.35 3.05
N SER A 14 14.08 0.68 4.11
CA SER A 14 14.87 -0.53 3.94
C SER A 14 14.04 -1.63 3.25
N ILE A 15 14.71 -2.65 2.71
CA ILE A 15 14.00 -3.80 2.09
C ILE A 15 13.08 -4.48 3.10
N GLU A 16 13.51 -4.56 4.36
CA GLU A 16 12.75 -5.17 5.46
C GLU A 16 11.52 -4.32 5.82
N ASP A 17 11.71 -3.02 6.06
CA ASP A 17 10.59 -2.11 6.39
C ASP A 17 9.58 -2.04 5.24
N ARG A 18 10.07 -2.03 3.99
CA ARG A 18 9.23 -2.08 2.80
C ARG A 18 8.45 -3.39 2.71
N GLY A 19 9.06 -4.52 3.05
CA GLY A 19 8.39 -5.81 3.13
C GLY A 19 7.26 -5.81 4.15
N SER A 20 7.56 -5.37 5.37
CA SER A 20 6.59 -5.23 6.46
C SER A 20 5.42 -4.33 6.09
N LEU A 21 5.68 -3.20 5.43
CA LEU A 21 4.62 -2.30 4.95
C LEU A 21 3.73 -2.96 3.89
N VAL A 22 4.31 -3.72 2.96
CA VAL A 22 3.52 -4.46 1.94
C VAL A 22 2.63 -5.50 2.59
N GLU A 23 3.15 -6.25 3.57
CA GLU A 23 2.38 -7.24 4.32
C GLU A 23 1.22 -6.58 5.08
N GLU A 24 1.47 -5.48 5.79
CA GLU A 24 0.42 -4.73 6.50
C GLU A 24 -0.66 -4.21 5.55
N LEU A 25 -0.27 -3.63 4.41
CA LEU A 25 -1.23 -3.14 3.41
C LEU A 25 -2.08 -4.27 2.81
N LEU A 26 -1.49 -5.45 2.56
CA LEU A 26 -2.21 -6.62 2.09
C LEU A 26 -3.20 -7.13 3.14
N ASP A 27 -2.79 -7.23 4.39
CA ASP A 27 -3.67 -7.66 5.50
C ASP A 27 -4.86 -6.72 5.65
N ILE A 28 -4.63 -5.41 5.57
CA ILE A 28 -5.71 -4.41 5.60
C ILE A 28 -6.67 -4.61 4.43
N LEU A 29 -6.14 -4.75 3.21
CA LEU A 29 -6.96 -4.88 2.02
C LEU A 29 -7.78 -6.16 2.05
N LEU A 30 -7.15 -7.31 2.31
CA LEU A 30 -7.79 -8.62 2.28
C LEU A 30 -8.80 -8.84 3.43
N SER A 31 -8.65 -8.09 4.53
CA SER A 31 -9.63 -8.08 5.63
C SER A 31 -10.72 -7.01 5.48
N SER A 32 -10.64 -6.16 4.45
CA SER A 32 -11.63 -5.11 4.24
C SER A 32 -12.97 -5.68 3.79
N VAL A 33 -14.05 -5.14 4.35
CA VAL A 33 -15.42 -5.41 3.90
C VAL A 33 -15.84 -4.53 2.72
N ASN A 34 -15.00 -3.59 2.30
CA ASN A 34 -15.26 -2.63 1.22
C ASN A 34 -14.45 -2.95 -0.04
N LEU A 35 -14.03 -4.20 -0.23
CA LEU A 35 -13.22 -4.63 -1.39
C LEU A 35 -13.90 -4.31 -2.73
N GLU A 36 -15.22 -4.29 -2.77
CA GLU A 36 -16.03 -3.92 -3.94
C GLU A 36 -15.84 -2.47 -4.39
N MET A 37 -15.26 -1.61 -3.54
CA MET A 37 -14.93 -0.23 -3.92
C MET A 37 -13.64 -0.15 -4.74
N VAL A 38 -12.80 -1.18 -4.72
CA VAL A 38 -11.55 -1.22 -5.49
C VAL A 38 -11.88 -1.50 -6.95
N PRO A 39 -11.38 -0.69 -7.90
CA PRO A 39 -11.56 -0.97 -9.32
C PRO A 39 -11.04 -2.36 -9.71
N ASP A 40 -11.80 -3.09 -10.53
CA ASP A 40 -11.49 -4.48 -10.91
C ASP A 40 -10.09 -4.63 -11.51
N ASP A 41 -9.65 -3.69 -12.34
CA ASP A 41 -8.34 -3.71 -12.98
C ASP A 41 -7.20 -3.58 -11.95
N VAL A 42 -7.37 -2.72 -10.96
CA VAL A 42 -6.45 -2.57 -9.82
C VAL A 42 -6.42 -3.86 -9.00
N GLY A 43 -7.59 -4.40 -8.65
CA GLY A 43 -7.73 -5.65 -7.93
C GLY A 43 -7.02 -6.82 -8.63
N TRP A 44 -7.16 -6.93 -9.96
CA TRP A 44 -6.48 -7.94 -10.77
C TRP A 44 -4.96 -7.78 -10.76
N LYS A 45 -4.44 -6.55 -10.89
CA LYS A 45 -3.00 -6.28 -10.84
C LYS A 45 -2.41 -6.69 -9.48
N ILE A 46 -3.07 -6.34 -8.39
CA ILE A 46 -2.66 -6.71 -7.02
C ILE A 46 -2.70 -8.23 -6.85
N ASN A 47 -3.77 -8.89 -7.27
CA ASN A 47 -3.90 -10.34 -7.16
C ASN A 47 -2.77 -11.08 -7.91
N LYS A 48 -2.48 -10.64 -9.14
CA LYS A 48 -1.38 -11.18 -9.94
C LYS A 48 -0.04 -10.95 -9.26
N ALA A 49 0.21 -9.73 -8.78
CA ALA A 49 1.43 -9.38 -8.06
C ALA A 49 1.63 -10.25 -6.82
N TYR A 50 0.59 -10.47 -6.02
CA TYR A 50 0.64 -11.32 -4.84
C TYR A 50 1.05 -12.76 -5.18
N ARG A 51 0.42 -13.35 -6.21
CA ARG A 51 0.72 -14.73 -6.65
C ARG A 51 2.12 -14.91 -7.21
N GLU A 52 2.65 -13.88 -7.87
CA GLU A 52 3.95 -13.92 -8.55
C GLU A 52 5.10 -13.38 -7.69
N GLY A 53 4.86 -12.88 -6.48
CA GLY A 53 5.87 -12.20 -5.66
C GLY A 53 6.30 -10.84 -6.23
N GLY A 54 5.40 -10.16 -6.95
CA GLY A 54 5.68 -8.96 -7.75
C GLY A 54 5.80 -7.64 -6.97
N PHE A 55 5.57 -7.61 -5.66
CA PHE A 55 5.61 -6.38 -4.85
C PHE A 55 7.02 -5.80 -4.63
N SER A 56 8.05 -6.38 -5.26
CA SER A 56 9.34 -5.71 -5.43
C SER A 56 9.28 -4.50 -6.39
N ARG A 57 8.22 -4.37 -7.20
CA ARG A 57 8.03 -3.28 -8.15
C ARG A 57 7.25 -2.12 -7.53
N ASP A 58 7.80 -0.91 -7.60
CA ASP A 58 7.18 0.30 -7.05
C ASP A 58 5.77 0.57 -7.60
N GLU A 59 5.56 0.32 -8.89
CA GLU A 59 4.24 0.48 -9.54
C GLU A 59 3.17 -0.37 -8.85
N LEU A 60 3.48 -1.63 -8.55
CA LEU A 60 2.53 -2.57 -7.94
C LEU A 60 2.28 -2.26 -6.46
N ILE A 61 3.26 -1.69 -5.77
CA ILE A 61 3.02 -1.12 -4.44
C ILE A 61 2.10 0.10 -4.55
N GLY A 62 2.29 0.97 -5.54
CA GLY A 62 1.39 2.10 -5.80
C GLY A 62 -0.06 1.68 -5.99
N GLU A 63 -0.30 0.61 -6.75
CA GLU A 63 -1.64 0.03 -6.94
C GLU A 63 -2.22 -0.49 -5.62
N LEU A 64 -1.43 -1.21 -4.82
CA LEU A 64 -1.84 -1.70 -3.50
C LEU A 64 -2.22 -0.56 -2.55
N VAL A 65 -1.40 0.48 -2.51
CA VAL A 65 -1.63 1.68 -1.71
C VAL A 65 -2.91 2.39 -2.13
N TYR A 66 -3.11 2.53 -3.44
CA TYR A 66 -4.33 3.12 -3.97
C TYR A 66 -5.56 2.31 -3.57
N ALA A 67 -5.52 0.98 -3.72
CA ALA A 67 -6.61 0.10 -3.30
C ALA A 67 -6.93 0.23 -1.79
N VAL A 68 -5.91 0.23 -0.93
CA VAL A 68 -6.08 0.41 0.53
C VAL A 68 -6.64 1.79 0.85
N SER A 69 -6.20 2.83 0.15
CA SER A 69 -6.71 4.20 0.36
C SER A 69 -8.20 4.35 0.04
N ILE A 70 -8.74 3.50 -0.84
CA ILE A 70 -10.15 3.47 -1.20
C ILE A 70 -10.95 2.58 -0.25
N ALA A 71 -10.50 1.34 -0.04
CA ALA A 71 -11.23 0.36 0.74
C ALA A 71 -11.22 0.69 2.25
N GLU A 72 -10.11 1.22 2.76
CA GLU A 72 -9.87 1.42 4.19
C GLU A 72 -9.20 2.79 4.47
N PRO A 73 -9.83 3.93 4.10
CA PRO A 73 -9.21 5.25 4.15
C PRO A 73 -8.73 5.65 5.56
N ALA A 74 -9.43 5.22 6.61
CA ALA A 74 -9.05 5.50 7.99
C ALA A 74 -7.75 4.78 8.42
N LYS A 75 -7.61 3.50 8.05
CA LYS A 75 -6.40 2.73 8.32
C LYS A 75 -5.23 3.23 7.47
N PHE A 76 -5.50 3.55 6.20
CA PHE A 76 -4.50 4.16 5.33
C PHE A 76 -3.95 5.47 5.91
N LYS A 77 -4.82 6.35 6.41
CA LYS A 77 -4.40 7.60 7.06
C LYS A 77 -3.50 7.35 8.26
N LYS A 78 -3.79 6.33 9.08
CA LYS A 78 -2.97 5.98 10.24
C LYS A 78 -1.53 5.61 9.83
N ILE A 79 -1.38 4.79 8.79
CA ILE A 79 -0.07 4.43 8.22
C ILE A 79 0.68 5.68 7.74
N LEU A 80 -0.02 6.61 7.08
CA LEU A 80 0.58 7.87 6.64
C LEU A 80 1.12 8.71 7.79
N ASP A 81 0.36 8.78 8.88
CA ASP A 81 0.73 9.56 10.06
C ASP A 81 1.93 8.92 10.77
N GLU A 82 2.00 7.59 10.85
CA GLU A 82 3.12 6.84 11.43
C GLU A 82 4.40 7.01 10.60
N LEU A 83 4.34 6.79 9.29
CA LEU A 83 5.49 7.01 8.39
C LEU A 83 5.95 8.47 8.34
N GLY A 84 5.02 9.41 8.52
CA GLY A 84 5.32 10.84 8.60
C GLY A 84 5.96 11.26 9.93
N ALA A 85 5.64 10.58 11.03
CA ALA A 85 6.22 10.81 12.34
C ALA A 85 7.64 10.21 12.46
N GLU A 86 7.90 9.09 11.81
CA GLU A 86 9.21 8.42 11.80
C GLU A 86 10.24 9.08 10.86
N ASN A 87 9.80 9.98 9.98
CA ASN A 87 10.66 10.69 9.04
C ASN A 87 10.55 12.23 9.23
N PRO A 88 10.94 12.77 10.40
CA PRO A 88 10.98 14.20 10.62
C PRO A 88 12.11 14.75 9.76
N ARG A 89 11.76 15.66 8.85
CA ARG A 89 12.66 16.42 7.97
C ARG A 89 14.10 16.61 8.48
#